data_AF-A0A1W1DLS5-F1
#
_entry.id   AF-A0A1W1DLS5-F1
#
_cell.length_a   1.000
_cell.length_b   1.000
_cell.length_c   1.000
_cell.angle_alpha   90.00
_cell.angle_beta   90.00
_cell.angle_gamma   90.00
#
_symmetry.space_group_name_H-M   'P 1'
#
loop_
_entity.id
_entity.type
_entity.pdbx_description
1 polymer ?
#
loop_
_entity_poly.entity_id
_entity_poly.type
_entity_poly.pdbx_seq_one_letter_code
_entity_poly.pdbx_strand_id
1 'polypeptide(L)'
;MALVPRVLEARGLDATPKIQKRFKNSKFEKMVDILQVIFNDEIGHVKIGNTWFHTLCQQRNLDPMQTFDQLIQKHIGESLRGPFNIEARKLANFSKKELDYLQAL
;
A
#
# COMPACT_ATOMS: atom_id res chain seq x y z
N MET A 1 13.35 3.07 0.76
CA MET A 1 12.12 2.43 1.29
C MET A 1 10.92 2.85 0.47
N ALA A 2 10.86 2.45 -0.80
CA ALA A 2 9.75 2.83 -1.68
C ALA A 2 8.97 1.59 -2.12
N LEU A 3 9.57 0.75 -2.96
CA LEU A 3 8.85 -0.34 -3.63
C LEU A 3 8.34 -1.42 -2.67
N VAL A 4 9.15 -1.89 -1.71
CA VAL A 4 8.68 -2.93 -0.78
C VAL A 4 7.47 -2.44 0.03
N PRO A 5 7.53 -1.29 0.76
CA PRO A 5 6.37 -0.88 1.54
C PRO A 5 5.22 -0.34 0.70
N ARG A 6 5.51 0.52 -0.28
CA ARG A 6 4.47 1.25 -1.03
C ARG A 6 3.83 0.44 -2.14
N VAL A 7 4.42 -0.71 -2.51
CA VAL A 7 3.90 -1.60 -3.56
C VAL A 7 3.64 -3.00 -3.03
N LEU A 8 4.63 -3.68 -2.49
CA LEU A 8 4.50 -5.10 -2.11
C LEU A 8 3.64 -5.26 -0.86
N GLU A 9 3.97 -4.57 0.23
CA GLU A 9 3.19 -4.57 1.48
C GLU A 9 1.82 -3.90 1.27
N ALA A 10 1.79 -2.77 0.55
CA ALA A 10 0.54 -2.09 0.21
C ALA A 10 -0.44 -2.95 -0.62
N ARG A 11 0.04 -4.00 -1.31
CA ARG A 11 -0.83 -4.99 -1.97
C ARG A 11 -1.66 -5.79 -0.97
N GLY A 12 -1.13 -6.03 0.22
CA GLY A 12 -1.85 -6.65 1.33
C GLY A 12 -3.09 -5.84 1.73
N LEU A 13 -2.98 -4.51 1.71
CA LEU A 13 -4.11 -3.62 1.99
C LEU A 13 -5.27 -3.79 1.00
N ASP A 14 -4.93 -4.10 -0.26
CA ASP A 14 -5.89 -4.24 -1.35
C ASP A 14 -6.52 -5.65 -1.38
N ALA A 15 -5.73 -6.68 -1.04
CA ALA A 15 -6.13 -8.08 -1.17
C ALA A 15 -6.84 -8.64 0.08
N THR A 16 -6.37 -8.31 1.28
CA THR A 16 -6.82 -8.94 2.53
C THR A 16 -8.32 -8.84 2.78
N PRO A 17 -9.01 -7.70 2.53
CA PRO A 17 -10.46 -7.62 2.72
C PRO A 17 -11.24 -8.64 1.87
N LYS A 18 -10.78 -8.91 0.64
CA LYS A 18 -11.41 -9.93 -0.23
C LYS A 18 -11.19 -11.33 0.31
N ILE A 19 -10.00 -11.61 0.87
CA ILE A 19 -9.67 -12.91 1.46
C ILE A 19 -10.50 -13.12 2.73
N GLN A 20 -10.60 -12.13 3.62
CA GLN A 20 -11.46 -12.17 4.80
C GLN A 20 -12.92 -12.48 4.43
N LYS A 21 -13.46 -11.83 3.39
CA LYS A 21 -14.83 -12.08 2.91
C LYS A 21 -15.05 -13.55 2.50
N ARG A 22 -14.04 -14.21 1.93
CA ARG A 22 -14.12 -15.65 1.57
C ARG A 22 -14.17 -16.55 2.79
N PHE A 23 -13.45 -16.22 3.86
CA PHE A 23 -13.41 -17.03 5.08
C PHE A 23 -14.59 -16.79 6.01
N LYS A 24 -15.23 -15.62 5.97
CA LYS A 24 -16.36 -15.26 6.84
C LYS A 24 -17.53 -16.24 6.79
N ASN A 25 -17.77 -16.89 5.64
CA ASN A 25 -18.85 -17.87 5.48
C ASN A 25 -18.32 -19.31 5.33
N SER A 26 -17.08 -19.55 5.78
CA SER A 26 -16.43 -20.85 5.71
C SER A 26 -16.39 -21.50 7.09
N LYS A 27 -16.08 -22.79 7.17
CA LYS A 27 -15.81 -23.47 8.44
C LYS A 27 -14.58 -22.95 9.21
N PHE A 28 -13.85 -21.97 8.66
CA PHE A 28 -12.63 -21.40 9.22
C PHE A 28 -12.81 -19.92 9.60
N GLU A 29 -13.91 -19.57 10.28
CA GLU A 29 -14.23 -18.18 10.62
C GLU A 29 -13.11 -17.47 11.41
N LYS A 30 -12.41 -18.20 12.30
CA LYS A 30 -11.24 -17.68 13.05
C LYS A 30 -10.12 -17.13 12.16
N MET A 31 -10.07 -17.53 10.89
CA MET A 31 -9.12 -16.98 9.92
C MET A 31 -9.36 -15.49 9.67
N VAL A 32 -10.61 -15.02 9.77
CA VAL A 32 -10.95 -13.60 9.60
C VAL A 32 -10.25 -12.75 10.66
N ASP A 33 -10.21 -13.21 11.91
CA ASP A 33 -9.56 -12.52 13.03
C ASP A 33 -8.05 -12.45 12.86
N ILE A 34 -7.42 -13.58 12.45
CA ILE A 34 -5.98 -13.63 12.17
C ILE A 34 -5.63 -12.67 11.03
N LEU A 35 -6.40 -12.69 9.95
CA LEU A 35 -6.21 -11.78 8.82
C LEU A 35 -6.43 -10.30 9.22
N GLN A 36 -7.27 -10.03 10.22
CA GLN A 36 -7.46 -8.68 10.72
C GLN A 36 -6.23 -8.16 11.45
N VAL A 37 -5.55 -9.00 12.24
CA VAL A 37 -4.28 -8.66 12.88
C VAL A 37 -3.24 -8.34 11.81
N ILE A 38 -3.05 -9.24 10.84
CA ILE A 38 -2.11 -9.05 9.73
C ILE A 38 -2.42 -7.77 8.95
N PHE A 39 -3.70 -7.50 8.65
CA PHE A 39 -4.10 -6.30 7.94
C PHE A 39 -3.72 -5.01 8.68
N ASN A 40 -3.88 -4.99 10.01
CA ASN A 40 -3.51 -3.84 10.82
C ASN A 40 -1.98 -3.64 10.85
N ASP A 41 -1.21 -4.74 10.92
CA ASP A 41 0.25 -4.70 10.86
C ASP A 41 0.73 -4.16 9.50
N GLU A 42 0.13 -4.62 8.40
CA GLU A 42 0.43 -4.12 7.04
C GLU A 42 0.15 -2.61 6.91
N ILE A 43 -0.92 -2.08 7.51
CA ILE A 43 -1.13 -0.62 7.55
C ILE A 43 0.06 0.07 8.22
N GLY A 44 0.55 -0.48 9.33
CA GLY A 44 1.72 0.01 10.05
C GLY A 44 2.99 -0.02 9.23
N HIS A 45 3.29 -1.15 8.56
CA HIS A 45 4.47 -1.31 7.71
C HIS A 45 4.48 -0.31 6.56
N VAL A 46 3.37 -0.21 5.85
CA VAL A 46 3.21 0.73 4.74
C VAL A 46 3.33 2.17 5.22
N LYS A 47 2.75 2.51 6.38
CA LYS A 47 2.85 3.84 6.99
C LYS A 47 4.30 4.23 7.30
N ILE A 48 5.05 3.34 7.94
CA ILE A 48 6.48 3.58 8.24
C ILE A 48 7.27 3.74 6.95
N GLY A 49 6.99 2.92 5.93
CA GLY A 49 7.58 3.05 4.62
C GLY A 49 7.32 4.40 3.96
N ASN A 50 6.07 4.89 4.02
CA ASN A 50 5.70 6.21 3.53
C ASN A 50 6.45 7.32 4.25
N THR A 51 6.48 7.30 5.59
CA THR A 51 7.23 8.29 6.38
C THR A 51 8.68 8.37 5.92
N TRP A 52 9.39 7.24 5.87
CA TRP A 52 10.79 7.23 5.46
C TRP A 52 10.99 7.61 3.99
N PHE A 53 10.09 7.19 3.10
CA PHE A 53 10.15 7.60 1.69
C PHE A 53 10.08 9.12 1.54
N HIS A 54 9.09 9.76 2.17
CA HIS A 54 8.93 11.21 2.11
C HIS A 54 10.09 11.94 2.80
N THR A 55 10.51 11.49 3.98
CA THR A 55 11.67 12.08 4.69
C THR A 55 12.94 12.01 3.84
N LEU A 56 13.22 10.87 3.20
CA LEU A 56 14.41 10.73 2.36
C LEU A 56 14.32 11.55 1.07
N CYS A 57 13.13 11.67 0.46
CA CYS A 57 12.93 12.56 -0.69
C CYS A 57 13.19 14.00 -0.30
N GLN A 58 12.64 14.46 0.83
CA GLN A 58 12.85 15.81 1.34
C GLN A 58 14.33 16.09 1.64
N GLN A 59 15.01 15.18 2.36
CA GLN A 59 16.44 15.32 2.69
C GLN A 59 17.33 15.39 1.45
N ARG A 60 16.92 14.77 0.34
CA ARG A 60 17.66 14.73 -0.93
C ARG A 60 17.16 15.75 -1.94
N ASN A 61 16.22 16.62 -1.57
CA ASN A 61 15.57 17.59 -2.44
C ASN A 61 14.97 16.96 -3.72
N LEU A 62 14.27 15.83 -3.56
CA LEU A 62 13.60 15.10 -4.62
C LEU A 62 12.08 15.27 -4.53
N ASP A 63 11.40 15.41 -5.67
CA ASP A 63 9.94 15.33 -5.73
C ASP A 63 9.49 13.87 -5.47
N PRO A 64 8.68 13.60 -4.44
CA PRO A 64 8.29 12.23 -4.09
C PRO A 64 7.48 11.53 -5.19
N MET A 65 6.64 12.26 -5.93
CA MET A 65 5.77 11.69 -6.97
C MET A 65 6.59 11.24 -8.17
N GLN A 66 7.43 12.13 -8.70
CA GLN A 66 8.32 11.85 -9.81
C GLN A 66 9.32 10.75 -9.44
N THR A 67 9.88 10.79 -8.23
CA THR A 67 10.80 9.75 -7.75
C THR A 67 10.11 8.40 -7.66
N PHE A 68 8.87 8.36 -7.15
CA PHE A 68 8.12 7.13 -7.07
C PHE A 68 7.81 6.55 -8.46
N ASP A 69 7.33 7.38 -9.38
CA ASP A 69 7.04 6.97 -10.76
C ASP A 69 8.28 6.41 -11.47
N GLN A 70 9.42 7.08 -11.34
CA GLN A 70 10.71 6.61 -11.87
C GLN A 70 11.12 5.25 -11.28
N LEU A 71 10.91 5.04 -9.98
CA LEU A 71 11.22 3.76 -9.32
C LEU A 71 10.30 2.63 -9.81
N ILE A 72 9.01 2.92 -10.02
CA ILE A 72 8.06 1.96 -10.61
C ILE A 72 8.52 1.57 -12.02
N GLN A 73 8.78 2.55 -12.88
CA GLN A 73 9.23 2.30 -14.25
C GLN A 73 10.53 1.49 -14.29
N LYS A 74 11.51 1.85 -13.45
CA LYS A 74 12.82 1.22 -13.44
C LYS A 74 12.80 -0.24 -12.96
N HIS A 75 11.96 -0.57 -11.98
CA HIS A 75 12.06 -1.85 -11.26
C HIS A 75 10.85 -2.76 -11.42
N ILE A 76 9.68 -2.22 -11.75
CA ILE A 76 8.45 -3.00 -11.96
C ILE A 76 8.16 -3.14 -13.46
N GLY A 77 8.44 -2.11 -14.26
CA GLY A 77 8.30 -2.14 -15.71
C GLY A 77 6.85 -2.10 -16.22
N GLU A 78 5.85 -2.27 -15.34
CA GLU A 78 4.42 -2.13 -15.64
C GLU A 78 3.73 -1.19 -14.65
N SER A 79 2.62 -0.58 -15.08
CA SER A 79 1.75 0.22 -14.21
C SER A 79 1.16 -0.63 -13.08
N LEU A 80 1.02 -0.03 -11.90
CA LEU A 80 0.37 -0.68 -10.77
C LEU A 80 -1.10 -0.91 -11.08
N ARG A 81 -1.57 -2.14 -10.91
CA ARG A 81 -2.96 -2.52 -11.16
C ARG A 81 -3.81 -2.46 -9.90
N GLY A 82 -4.96 -1.80 -9.98
CA GLY A 82 -5.99 -1.82 -8.94
C GLY A 82 -6.81 -3.12 -8.89
N PRO A 83 -7.92 -3.15 -8.13
CA PRO A 83 -8.45 -2.03 -7.35
C PRO A 83 -7.62 -1.75 -6.09
N PHE A 84 -7.46 -0.46 -5.75
CA PHE A 84 -6.75 0.00 -4.56
C PHE A 84 -7.71 0.23 -3.39
N ASN A 85 -7.32 -0.20 -2.19
CA ASN A 85 -8.03 0.10 -0.95
C ASN A 85 -7.65 1.50 -0.47
N ILE A 86 -8.39 2.51 -0.94
CA ILE A 86 -8.14 3.92 -0.67
C ILE A 86 -8.20 4.23 0.83
N GLU A 87 -9.16 3.67 1.56
CA GLU A 87 -9.30 3.93 2.99
C GLU A 87 -8.11 3.36 3.79
N ALA A 88 -7.67 2.14 3.49
CA ALA A 88 -6.48 1.58 4.14
C ALA A 88 -5.20 2.34 3.77
N ARG A 89 -5.07 2.76 2.51
CA ARG A 89 -3.92 3.57 2.06
C ARG A 89 -3.93 4.96 2.71
N LYS A 90 -5.09 5.59 2.93
CA LYS A 90 -5.19 6.82 3.74
C LYS A 90 -4.68 6.60 5.17
N LEU A 91 -5.09 5.50 5.82
CA LEU A 91 -4.59 5.14 7.16
C LEU A 91 -3.07 4.90 7.18
N ALA A 92 -2.51 4.46 6.05
CA ALA A 92 -1.08 4.31 5.83
C ALA A 92 -0.36 5.61 5.40
N ASN A 93 -0.96 6.79 5.60
CA ASN A 93 -0.39 8.10 5.28
C ASN A 93 -0.11 8.37 3.78
N PHE A 94 -0.87 7.78 2.86
CA PHE A 94 -0.87 8.28 1.48
C PHE A 94 -1.58 9.65 1.42
N SER A 95 -0.95 10.63 0.79
CA SER A 95 -1.55 11.92 0.50
C SER A 95 -2.64 11.82 -0.56
N LYS A 96 -3.53 12.82 -0.62
CA LYS A 96 -4.58 12.89 -1.64
C LYS A 96 -4.00 12.79 -3.06
N LYS A 97 -2.91 13.52 -3.34
CA LYS A 97 -2.24 13.52 -4.65
C LYS A 97 -1.74 12.13 -5.05
N GLU A 98 -1.20 11.36 -4.10
CA GLU A 98 -0.74 9.99 -4.35
C GLU A 98 -1.90 9.03 -4.60
N LEU A 99 -3.00 9.19 -3.85
CA LEU A 99 -4.21 8.38 -4.05
C LEU A 99 -4.85 8.67 -5.41
N ASP A 100 -4.96 9.95 -5.79
CA ASP A 100 -5.48 10.37 -7.09
C ASP A 100 -4.62 9.81 -8.24
N TYR A 101 -3.28 9.84 -8.09
CA TYR A 101 -2.36 9.20 -9.05
C TYR A 101 -2.62 7.69 -9.18
N LEU A 102 -2.74 6.97 -8.06
CA LEU A 102 -3.01 5.53 -8.09
C LEU A 102 -4.35 5.22 -8.76
N GLN A 103 -5.38 6.04 -8.55
CA GLN A 103 -6.69 5.84 -9.18
C GLN A 103 -6.72 6.17 -10.67
N ALA A 104 -5.74 6.92 -11.17
CA ALA A 104 -5.62 7.29 -12.58
C ALA A 104 -4.78 6.30 -13.41
N LEU A 105 -4.15 5.30 -12.77
CA LEU A 105 -3.42 4.20 -13.42
C LEU A 105 -4.37 3.14 -13.99
#